data_AF-A0A7S1CUU2-F1
#
_entry.id   AF-A0A7S1CUU2-F1
#
_cell.length_a   1.000
_cell.length_b   1.000
_cell.length_c   1.000
_cell.angle_alpha   90.00
_cell.angle_beta   90.00
_cell.angle_gamma   90.00
#
_symmetry.space_group_name_H-M   'P 1'
#
loop_
_entity.id
_entity.type
_entity.pdbx_description
1 polymer ?
#
loop_
_entity_poly.entity_id
_entity_poly.type
_entity_poly.pdbx_seq_one_letter_code
_entity_poly.pdbx_strand_id
1 'polypeptide(L)'
;FGLDVSSSGAWAACCDSLGRILIVSIRDGCIFKMLKGYRDCQVAWVNVGEDDANLFIYAPKRNVVELWDVCKTGRKMKTIRNNVTDKGLLIGTTHTVDSSVAYLLDLKTCTLHSIRVLSMDT
;
A
#
# COMPACT_ATOMS: atom_id res chain seq x y z
N PHE A 1 -10.46 9.51 -0.62
CA PHE A 1 -9.65 9.48 -1.86
C PHE A 1 -8.21 9.28 -1.44
N GLY A 2 -7.60 8.18 -1.84
CA GLY A 2 -6.19 7.89 -1.54
C GLY A 2 -5.36 8.16 -2.78
N LEU A 3 -4.42 9.08 -2.71
CA LEU A 3 -3.35 9.29 -3.69
C LEU A 3 -2.06 9.29 -2.88
N ASP A 4 -1.07 8.57 -3.36
CA ASP A 4 0.27 8.64 -2.80
C ASP A 4 1.33 8.54 -3.90
N VAL A 5 2.48 9.14 -3.67
CA VAL A 5 3.62 9.20 -4.59
C VAL A 5 4.83 8.58 -3.90
N SER A 6 5.56 7.71 -4.61
CA SER A 6 6.76 7.09 -4.05
C SER A 6 7.81 8.16 -3.72
N SER A 7 8.71 7.89 -2.78
CA SER A 7 9.73 8.90 -2.40
C SER A 7 10.67 9.24 -3.56
N SER A 8 10.89 8.29 -4.47
CA SER A 8 11.66 8.49 -5.70
C SER A 8 10.95 9.38 -6.73
N GLY A 9 9.65 9.65 -6.56
CA GLY A 9 8.85 10.37 -7.55
C GLY A 9 8.64 9.62 -8.87
N ALA A 10 9.07 8.36 -8.97
CA ALA A 10 8.93 7.55 -10.17
C ALA A 10 7.53 6.92 -10.29
N TRP A 11 6.83 6.72 -9.18
CA TRP A 11 5.56 6.01 -9.13
C TRP A 11 4.47 6.80 -8.38
N ALA A 12 3.25 6.72 -8.89
CA ALA A 12 2.06 7.18 -8.19
C ALA A 12 1.02 6.06 -8.11
N ALA A 13 0.24 6.05 -7.04
CA ALA A 13 -0.90 5.16 -6.89
C ALA A 13 -2.11 5.96 -6.43
N CYS A 14 -3.27 5.73 -7.04
CA CYS A 14 -4.51 6.37 -6.60
C CYS A 14 -5.70 5.41 -6.61
N CYS A 15 -6.58 5.58 -5.62
CA CYS A 15 -7.89 4.94 -5.56
C CYS A 15 -8.92 5.85 -6.21
N ASP A 16 -9.64 5.34 -7.21
CA ASP A 16 -10.71 6.07 -7.90
C ASP A 16 -12.12 5.73 -7.37
N SER A 17 -13.13 6.44 -7.89
CA SER A 17 -14.54 6.26 -7.49
C SER A 17 -15.18 4.98 -8.01
N LEU A 18 -14.54 4.26 -8.95
CA LEU A 18 -15.03 3.00 -9.50
C LEU A 18 -14.52 1.78 -8.69
N GLY A 19 -13.84 2.02 -7.58
CA GLY A 19 -13.26 0.97 -6.74
C GLY A 19 -12.08 0.29 -7.43
N ARG A 20 -11.26 1.08 -8.11
CA ARG A 20 -10.01 0.65 -8.74
C ARG A 20 -8.83 1.35 -8.10
N ILE A 21 -7.67 0.71 -8.19
CA ILE A 21 -6.38 1.33 -7.92
C ILE A 21 -5.65 1.46 -9.25
N LEU A 22 -5.25 2.68 -9.58
CA LEU A 22 -4.38 2.96 -10.70
C LEU A 22 -2.97 3.09 -10.17
N ILE A 23 -2.05 2.31 -10.74
CA ILE A 23 -0.62 2.43 -10.49
C ILE A 23 -0.01 3.02 -11.76
N VAL A 24 0.69 4.13 -11.60
CA VAL A 24 1.13 5.00 -12.69
C VAL A 24 2.64 5.12 -12.64
N SER A 25 3.30 4.87 -13.78
CA SER A 25 4.68 5.30 -13.99
C SER A 25 4.65 6.80 -14.27
N ILE A 26 5.21 7.60 -13.36
CA ILE A 26 5.26 9.06 -13.51
C ILE A 26 6.21 9.41 -14.65
N ARG A 27 7.35 8.70 -14.76
CA ARG A 27 8.34 8.91 -15.81
C ARG A 27 7.75 8.75 -17.21
N ASP A 28 6.97 7.70 -17.40
CA ASP A 28 6.40 7.36 -18.72
C ASP A 28 5.01 7.97 -18.94
N GLY A 29 4.42 8.58 -17.91
CA GLY A 29 3.08 9.16 -17.94
C GLY A 29 1.96 8.15 -18.23
N CYS A 30 2.18 6.86 -17.93
CA CYS A 30 1.28 5.79 -18.31
C CYS A 30 0.77 4.98 -17.11
N ILE A 31 -0.44 4.41 -17.25
CA ILE A 31 -0.99 3.48 -16.26
C ILE A 31 -0.25 2.15 -16.42
N PHE A 32 0.63 1.84 -15.48
CA PHE A 32 1.35 0.58 -15.43
C PHE A 32 0.42 -0.59 -15.08
N LYS A 33 -0.49 -0.39 -14.13
CA LYS A 33 -1.43 -1.42 -13.69
C LYS A 33 -2.74 -0.84 -13.16
N MET A 34 -3.83 -1.57 -13.38
CA MET A 34 -5.15 -1.29 -12.82
C MET A 34 -5.64 -2.49 -12.00
N LEU A 35 -5.85 -2.28 -10.71
CA LEU A 35 -6.42 -3.28 -9.81
C LEU A 35 -7.91 -3.01 -9.60
N LYS A 36 -8.76 -4.03 -9.73
CA LYS A 36 -10.23 -3.91 -9.60
C LYS A 36 -10.72 -4.51 -8.29
N GLY A 37 -11.84 -3.99 -7.77
CA GLY A 37 -12.47 -4.54 -6.54
C GLY A 37 -11.91 -3.96 -5.24
N TYR A 38 -11.27 -2.79 -5.31
CA TYR A 38 -10.68 -2.07 -4.19
C TYR A 38 -11.51 -0.83 -3.84
N ARG A 39 -12.81 -1.01 -3.58
CA ARG A 39 -13.69 0.10 -3.15
C ARG A 39 -13.27 0.61 -1.76
N ASP A 40 -13.30 1.93 -1.61
CA ASP A 40 -12.92 2.64 -0.38
C ASP A 40 -11.50 2.30 0.11
N CYS A 41 -10.59 1.98 -0.82
CA CYS A 41 -9.20 1.69 -0.48
C CYS A 41 -8.40 2.95 -0.12
N GLN A 42 -7.28 2.69 0.55
CA GLN A 42 -6.19 3.63 0.72
C GLN A 42 -4.90 2.95 0.28
N VAL A 43 -3.96 3.76 -0.19
CA VAL A 43 -2.67 3.32 -0.68
C VAL A 43 -1.58 4.12 0.01
N ALA A 44 -0.44 3.49 0.28
CA ALA A 44 0.75 4.18 0.76
C ALA A 44 2.00 3.46 0.26
N TRP A 45 2.94 4.21 -0.29
CA TRP A 45 4.22 3.69 -0.75
C TRP A 45 5.13 3.40 0.44
N VAL A 46 5.96 2.38 0.31
CA VAL A 46 7.06 2.09 1.23
C VAL A 46 8.30 1.79 0.39
N ASN A 47 9.35 2.59 0.59
CA ASN A 47 10.58 2.46 -0.17
C ASN A 47 11.48 1.44 0.52
N VAL A 48 11.85 0.41 -0.22
CA VAL A 48 12.74 -0.67 0.26
C VAL A 48 14.20 -0.40 -0.14
N GLY A 49 14.41 0.45 -1.13
CA GLY A 49 15.72 0.89 -1.62
C GLY A 49 15.58 2.11 -2.53
N GLU A 50 16.66 2.53 -3.19
CA GLU A 50 16.68 3.71 -4.07
C GLU A 50 15.68 3.59 -5.24
N ASP A 51 15.55 2.39 -5.81
CA ASP A 51 14.66 2.13 -6.96
C ASP A 51 13.46 1.22 -6.62
N ASP A 52 13.41 0.70 -5.40
CA ASP A 52 12.41 -0.28 -4.97
C ASP A 52 11.27 0.39 -4.21
N ALA A 53 10.11 0.49 -4.87
CA ALA A 53 8.88 0.98 -4.29
C ALA A 53 7.86 -0.16 -4.16
N ASN A 54 7.59 -0.54 -2.92
CA ASN A 54 6.47 -1.41 -2.61
C ASN A 54 5.25 -0.56 -2.26
N LEU A 55 4.07 -1.11 -2.51
CA LEU A 55 2.80 -0.44 -2.27
C LEU A 55 2.01 -1.19 -1.21
N PHE A 56 1.75 -0.54 -0.08
CA PHE A 56 0.71 -0.98 0.84
C PHE A 56 -0.65 -0.56 0.31
N ILE A 57 -1.59 -1.50 0.30
CA ILE A 57 -2.99 -1.28 -0.05
C ILE A 57 -3.85 -1.68 1.13
N TYR A 58 -4.45 -0.70 1.79
CA TYR A 58 -5.45 -0.93 2.82
C TYR A 58 -6.84 -0.98 2.19
N ALA A 59 -7.54 -2.10 2.33
CA ALA A 59 -8.89 -2.30 1.80
C ALA A 59 -9.88 -2.60 2.95
N PRO A 60 -10.47 -1.57 3.59
CA PRO A 60 -11.33 -1.72 4.77
C PRO A 60 -12.49 -2.69 4.55
N LYS A 61 -13.18 -2.59 3.41
CA LYS A 61 -14.33 -3.46 3.08
C LYS A 61 -13.97 -4.94 2.94
N ARG A 62 -12.70 -5.24 2.68
CA ARG A 62 -12.16 -6.61 2.57
C ARG A 62 -11.47 -7.06 3.86
N ASN A 63 -11.35 -6.16 4.83
CA ASN A 63 -10.60 -6.32 6.07
C ASN A 63 -9.18 -6.88 5.84
N VAL A 64 -8.44 -6.26 4.91
CA VAL A 64 -7.06 -6.64 4.57
C VAL A 64 -6.16 -5.43 4.39
N VAL A 65 -4.88 -5.64 4.68
CA VAL A 65 -3.78 -4.86 4.12
C VAL A 65 -2.97 -5.78 3.20
N GLU A 66 -2.74 -5.35 1.97
CA GLU A 66 -1.91 -6.08 1.01
C GLU A 66 -0.59 -5.34 0.80
N LEU A 67 0.51 -6.07 0.66
CA LEU A 67 1.80 -5.54 0.22
C LEU A 67 2.03 -6.00 -1.22
N TRP A 68 2.32 -5.05 -2.09
CA TRP A 68 2.59 -5.27 -3.50
C TRP A 68 4.01 -4.83 -3.83
N ASP A 69 4.70 -5.67 -4.60
CA ASP A 69 5.95 -5.30 -5.26
C ASP A 69 5.58 -4.77 -6.64
N VAL A 70 5.64 -3.45 -6.78
CA VAL A 70 5.26 -2.77 -8.03
C VAL A 70 6.44 -2.75 -8.99
N CYS A 71 7.63 -2.41 -8.51
CA CYS A 71 8.81 -2.16 -9.35
C CYS A 71 9.38 -3.42 -9.99
N LYS A 72 9.53 -4.53 -9.24
CA LYS A 72 10.26 -5.71 -9.74
C LYS A 72 9.34 -6.69 -10.42
N THR A 73 8.32 -7.17 -9.72
CA THR A 73 7.46 -8.25 -10.22
C THR A 73 6.08 -7.77 -10.66
N GLY A 74 5.64 -6.60 -10.17
CA GLY A 74 4.27 -6.15 -10.31
C GLY A 74 3.26 -7.05 -9.58
N ARG A 75 3.68 -7.91 -8.65
CA ARG A 75 2.83 -8.92 -8.00
C ARG A 75 2.51 -8.55 -6.57
N LYS A 76 1.39 -9.08 -6.09
CA LYS A 76 1.06 -9.07 -4.67
C LYS A 76 2.03 -9.99 -3.93
N MET A 77 2.75 -9.46 -2.96
CA MET A 77 3.68 -10.23 -2.13
C MET A 77 2.96 -10.88 -0.95
N LYS A 78 2.10 -10.11 -0.25
CA LYS A 78 1.48 -10.56 1.00
C LYS A 78 0.08 -9.98 1.19
N THR A 79 -0.77 -10.73 1.88
CA THR A 79 -2.07 -10.28 2.39
C THR A 79 -2.07 -10.47 3.89
N ILE A 80 -2.35 -9.41 4.64
CA ILE A 80 -2.40 -9.38 6.10
C ILE A 80 -3.84 -9.08 6.52
N ARG A 81 -4.34 -9.86 7.49
CA ARG A 81 -5.69 -9.76 8.06
C ARG A 81 -5.68 -9.45 9.56
N ASN A 82 -4.57 -9.72 10.24
CA ASN A 82 -4.44 -9.52 11.68
C ASN A 82 -4.31 -8.03 11.99
N ASN A 83 -5.00 -7.58 13.04
CA ASN A 83 -4.99 -6.18 13.48
C ASN A 83 -5.39 -5.17 12.38
N VAL A 84 -6.24 -5.62 11.44
CA VAL A 84 -6.86 -4.76 10.44
C VAL A 84 -8.29 -4.46 10.91
N THR A 85 -8.67 -3.20 10.83
CA THR A 85 -10.03 -2.73 11.09
C THR A 85 -10.74 -2.42 9.76
N ASP A 86 -12.06 -2.49 9.74
CA ASP A 86 -12.93 -2.06 8.65
C ASP A 86 -13.24 -0.55 8.69
N LYS A 87 -12.86 0.14 9.76
CA LYS A 87 -12.98 1.60 9.94
C LYS A 87 -11.66 2.22 10.36
N GLY A 88 -10.64 2.02 9.55
CA GLY A 88 -9.30 2.55 9.81
C GLY A 88 -8.87 3.66 8.87
N LEU A 89 -7.73 4.25 9.20
CA LEU A 89 -6.96 5.14 8.34
C LEU A 89 -5.53 4.60 8.27
N LEU A 90 -5.04 4.35 7.06
CA LEU A 90 -3.63 4.13 6.77
C LEU A 90 -2.96 5.50 6.85
N ILE A 91 -2.21 5.73 7.92
CA ILE A 91 -1.65 7.06 8.23
C ILE A 91 -0.18 7.19 7.87
N GLY A 92 0.49 6.08 7.55
CA GLY A 92 1.88 6.13 7.14
C GLY A 92 2.49 4.75 7.00
N THR A 93 3.71 4.76 6.49
CA THR A 93 4.52 3.58 6.25
C THR A 93 5.95 3.89 6.68
N THR A 94 6.70 2.83 6.98
CA THR A 94 8.15 2.93 7.16
C THR A 94 8.80 1.65 6.68
N HIS A 95 10.06 1.75 6.29
CA HIS A 95 10.91 0.63 5.98
C HIS A 95 12.09 0.61 6.94
N THR A 96 12.38 -0.57 7.45
CA THR A 96 13.58 -0.89 8.23
C THR A 96 14.33 -1.99 7.48
N VAL A 97 15.60 -2.19 7.80
CA VAL A 97 16.44 -3.26 7.20
C VAL A 97 15.69 -4.60 7.09
N ASP A 98 14.98 -5.00 8.15
CA ASP A 98 14.33 -6.31 8.20
C ASP A 98 12.85 -6.30 7.83
N SER A 99 12.22 -5.13 7.60
CA SER A 99 10.76 -5.09 7.47
C SER A 99 10.18 -3.82 6.87
N SER A 100 9.06 -3.99 6.17
CA SER A 100 8.17 -2.91 5.80
C SER A 100 6.97 -2.88 6.75
N VAL A 101 6.61 -1.69 7.25
CA VAL A 101 5.53 -1.51 8.21
C VAL A 101 4.51 -0.51 7.69
N ALA A 102 3.23 -0.84 7.82
CA ALA A 102 2.12 0.08 7.65
C ALA A 102 1.51 0.42 9.01
N TYR A 103 1.18 1.69 9.22
CA TYR A 103 0.53 2.18 10.44
C TYR A 103 -0.95 2.43 10.18
N LEU A 104 -1.81 1.69 10.87
CA LEU A 104 -3.25 1.75 10.74
C LEU A 104 -3.87 2.28 12.03
N LEU A 105 -4.51 3.45 11.98
CA LEU A 105 -5.30 3.98 13.07
C LEU A 105 -6.72 3.39 13.00
N ASP A 106 -7.13 2.64 14.00
CA ASP A 106 -8.52 2.20 14.13
C ASP A 106 -9.37 3.32 14.74
N LEU A 107 -10.36 3.80 13.98
CA LEU A 107 -11.22 4.91 14.38
C LEU A 107 -12.35 4.46 15.32
N LYS A 108 -12.61 3.16 15.46
CA LYS A 108 -13.60 2.65 16.43
C LYS A 108 -13.05 2.65 17.84
N THR A 109 -11.79 2.24 17.98
CA THR A 109 -11.12 2.02 19.26
C THR A 109 -10.10 3.11 19.59
N CYS A 110 -9.80 3.99 18.63
CA CYS A 110 -8.71 4.97 18.72
C CYS A 110 -7.34 4.32 18.98
N THR A 111 -7.11 3.11 18.47
CA THR A 111 -5.85 2.38 18.64
C THR A 111 -4.99 2.42 17.39
N LEU A 112 -3.68 2.58 17.57
CA LEU A 112 -2.72 2.50 16.48
C LEU A 112 -2.17 1.08 16.36
N HIS A 113 -2.33 0.48 15.19
CA HIS A 113 -1.80 -0.83 14.84
C HIS A 113 -0.60 -0.70 13.91
N SER A 114 0.47 -1.45 14.19
CA SER A 114 1.59 -1.62 13.25
C SER A 114 1.45 -2.96 12.54
N ILE A 115 1.39 -2.92 11.22
CA ILE A 115 1.25 -4.08 10.35
C ILE A 115 2.61 -4.31 9.69
N ARG A 116 3.36 -5.28 10.23
CA ARG A 116 4.73 -5.57 9.82
C ARG A 116 4.79 -6.71 8.81
N VAL A 117 5.54 -6.50 7.74
CA VAL A 117 5.93 -7.50 6.77
C VAL A 117 7.45 -7.62 6.81
N LEU A 118 7.95 -8.76 7.28
CA LEU A 118 9.38 -9.04 7.28
C LEU A 118 9.88 -9.10 5.84
N SER A 119 11.03 -8.49 5.60
CA SER A 119 11.78 -8.71 4.37
C SER A 119 12.07 -10.20 4.28
N MET A 120 11.69 -10.83 3.17
CA MET A 120 12.18 -12.17 2.91
C MET A 120 13.60 -11.99 2.39
N ASP A 121 14.56 -12.66 3.02
CA ASP A 121 15.92 -12.74 2.48
C ASP A 121 15.80 -13.17 1.00
N THR A 122 16.17 -12.24 0.11
CA THR A 122 16.21 -12.45 -1.34
C THR A 122 17.23 -13.49 -1.73
#